data_AF-A0A522WSW6-F1
#
_entry.id   AF-A0A522WSW6-F1
#
_cell.length_a   1.000
_cell.length_b   1.000
_cell.length_c   1.000
_cell.angle_alpha   90.00
_cell.angle_beta   90.00
_cell.angle_gamma   90.00
#
_symmetry.space_group_name_H-M   'P 1'
#
loop_
_entity.id
_entity.type
_entity.pdbx_description
1 polymer ?
#
loop_
_entity_poly.entity_id
_entity_poly.type
_entity_poly.pdbx_seq_one_letter_code
_entity_poly.pdbx_strand_id
1 'polypeptide(L)' 'MFEIDRIFSQRNSKSGLMEWFFSAREGVLGPFENKAQAQNALKVFADFNIKNNDDGGRSSTGNIQMTLTPLIENGIRKR' A
#
# COMPACT_ATOMS: atom_id res chain seq x y z
N MET A 1 -7.49 -5.51 12.80
CA MET A 1 -6.66 -5.04 11.67
C MET A 1 -7.37 -3.82 11.10
N PHE A 2 -6.76 -2.64 11.12
CA PHE A 2 -7.38 -1.45 10.53
C PHE A 2 -7.20 -1.53 9.02
N GLU A 3 -8.29 -1.68 8.27
CA GLU A 3 -8.26 -1.52 6.82
C GLU A 3 -8.18 -0.03 6.51
N ILE A 4 -7.04 0.41 5.97
CA ILE A 4 -6.92 1.75 5.42
C ILE A 4 -7.82 1.77 4.19
N ASP A 5 -8.83 2.63 4.18
CA ASP A 5 -9.71 2.80 3.02
C ASP A 5 -8.88 3.41 1.88
N ARG A 6 -8.44 2.56 0.95
CA ARG A 6 -7.60 2.95 -0.18
C ARG A 6 -8.39 3.62 -1.30
N ILE A 7 -9.70 3.76 -1.13
CA ILE A 7 -10.61 4.23 -2.18
C ILE A 7 -11.17 5.57 -1.75
N PHE A 8 -11.06 6.55 -2.64
CA PHE A 8 -11.51 7.90 -2.37
C PHE A 8 -12.14 8.50 -3.61
N SER A 9 -12.89 9.59 -3.42
CA SER A 9 -13.48 10.36 -4.51
C SER A 9 -12.93 11.78 -4.52
N GLN A 10 -12.76 12.31 -5.72
CA GLN A 10 -12.30 13.68 -5.94
C GLN A 10 -13.21 14.35 -6.97
N ARG A 11 -13.55 15.61 -6.75
CA ARG A 11 -14.30 16.41 -7.73
C ARG A 11 -13.35 16.85 -8.84
N ASN A 12 -13.69 16.55 -10.08
CA ASN A 12 -12.98 17.06 -11.24
C ASN A 12 -13.27 18.56 -11.43
N SER A 13 -12.23 19.39 -11.49
CA SER A 13 -12.38 20.84 -11.64
C SER A 13 -12.90 21.27 -13.01
N LYS A 14 -12.75 20.43 -14.04
CA LYS A 14 -13.19 20.71 -15.41
C LYS A 14 -14.64 20.30 -15.67
N SER A 15 -15.03 19.10 -15.24
CA SER A 15 -16.38 18.56 -15.48
C SER A 15 -17.34 18.81 -14.31
N GLY A 16 -16.83 19.11 -13.11
CA GLY A 16 -17.62 19.24 -11.89
C GLY A 16 -18.13 17.90 -11.32
N LEU A 17 -17.86 16.78 -11.99
CA LEU A 17 -18.31 15.45 -11.58
C LEU A 17 -17.43 14.88 -10.46
N MET A 18 -18.02 14.01 -9.65
CA MET A 18 -17.29 13.22 -8.66
C MET A 18 -16.70 12.00 -9.34
N GLU A 19 -15.38 11.88 -9.29
CA GLU A 19 -14.61 10.77 -9.85
C GLU A 19 -14.06 9.91 -8.72
N TRP A 20 -13.94 8.60 -8.96
CA TRP A 20 -13.44 7.65 -7.98
C TRP A 20 -12.02 7.20 -8.30
N PHE A 21 -11.21 7.00 -7.27
CA PHE A 21 -9.81 6.62 -7.38
C PHE A 21 -9.47 5.58 -6.31
N PHE A 22 -8.38 4.86 -6.51
CA PHE A 22 -7.74 4.12 -5.43
C PHE A 22 -6.25 4.46 -5.32
N SER A 23 -5.73 4.39 -4.09
CA SER A 23 -4.32 4.57 -3.78
C SER A 23 -3.62 3.22 -3.70
N ALA A 24 -2.56 3.09 -4.49
CA ALA A 24 -1.59 2.00 -4.44
C ALA A 24 -0.20 2.54 -4.11
N ARG A 25 0.79 1.65 -3.97
CA ARG A 25 2.18 2.05 -3.69
C ARG A 25 2.77 2.84 -4.86
N GLU A 26 2.33 2.46 -6.06
CA GLU A 26 2.75 2.98 -7.36
C GLU A 26 2.14 4.37 -7.63
N GLY A 27 1.13 4.76 -6.85
CA GLY A 27 0.47 6.05 -6.96
C GLY A 27 -1.05 5.93 -6.88
N VAL A 28 -1.73 6.96 -7.37
CA VAL A 28 -3.20 7.01 -7.47
C VAL A 28 -3.62 6.51 -8.84
N LEU A 29 -4.56 5.57 -8.88
CA LEU A 29 -5.16 5.05 -10.11
C LEU A 29 -6.63 5.47 -10.22
N GLY A 30 -7.05 5.77 -11.45
CA GLY A 30 -8.38 6.26 -11.81
C GLY A 30 -8.31 7.29 -12.95
N PRO A 31 -9.41 7.99 -13.27
CA PRO A 31 -10.71 7.95 -12.59
C PRO A 31 -11.57 6.73 -12.96
N PHE A 32 -12.39 6.27 -12.01
CA PHE A 32 -13.43 5.26 -12.18
C PHE A 32 -14.81 5.92 -12.08
N GLU A 33 -15.81 5.34 -12.75
CA GLU A 33 -17.16 5.91 -12.82
C GLU A 33 -17.87 5.85 -11.46
N ASN A 34 -17.60 4.82 -10.66
CA ASN A 34 -18.23 4.61 -9.37
C ASN A 34 -17.30 3.87 -8.39
N LYS A 35 -17.68 3.91 -7.10
CA LYS A 35 -16.92 3.26 -6.02
C LYS A 35 -16.73 1.76 -6.26
N ALA A 36 -17.75 1.07 -6.78
CA ALA A 36 -17.69 -0.37 -7.01
C ALA A 36 -16.66 -0.75 -8.08
N GLN A 37 -16.54 0.05 -9.14
CA GLN A 37 -15.47 -0.12 -10.14
C GLN A 37 -14.08 0.09 -9.53
N ALA A 38 -13.89 1.14 -8.74
CA ALA A 38 -12.61 1.39 -8.05
C ALA A 38 -12.26 0.24 -7.08
N GLN A 39 -13.25 -0.31 -6.37
CA GLN A 39 -13.10 -1.49 -5.50
C GLN A 39 -12.67 -2.72 -6.28
N ASN A 40 -13.34 -3.02 -7.38
CA ASN A 40 -13.02 -4.19 -8.20
C ASN A 40 -11.63 -4.04 -8.85
N ALA A 41 -11.30 -2.85 -9.36
CA ALA A 41 -10.00 -2.56 -9.92
C ALA A 41 -8.87 -2.72 -8.88
N LEU A 42 -9.06 -2.22 -7.65
CA LEU A 42 -8.12 -2.41 -6.55
C LEU A 42 -7.92 -3.90 -6.23
N LYS A 43 -9.00 -4.69 -6.20
CA LYS A 43 -8.92 -6.13 -5.95
C LYS A 43 -8.12 -6.85 -7.04
N VAL A 44 -8.43 -6.57 -8.31
CA VAL A 44 -7.71 -7.14 -9.46
C VAL A 44 -6.23 -6.73 -9.44
N PHE A 45 -5.93 -5.47 -9.09
CA PHE A 45 -4.57 -4.98 -8.96
C PHE A 45 -3.79 -5.70 -7.85
N ALA A 46 -4.40 -5.90 -6.69
CA ALA A 46 -3.81 -6.67 -5.60
C ALA A 46 -3.55 -8.13 -6.00
N ASP A 47 -4.53 -8.79 -6.62
CA ASP A 47 -4.40 -10.17 -7.10
C ASP A 47 -3.29 -10.32 -8.16
N PHE A 48 -3.13 -9.33 -9.04
CA PHE A 48 -2.06 -9.29 -10.03
C PHE A 48 -0.68 -9.19 -9.37
N ASN A 49 -0.50 -8.28 -8.41
CA ASN A 49 0.78 -8.12 -7.71
C ASN A 49 1.14 -9.38 -6.90
N ILE A 50 0.16 -10.03 -6.27
CA ILE A 50 0.38 -11.30 -5.56
C ILE A 50 0.85 -12.39 -6.55
N LYS A 51 0.19 -12.51 -7.71
CA LYS A 51 0.56 -13.51 -8.73
C LYS A 51 1.96 -13.31 -9.30
N ASN A 52 2.42 -12.06 -9.39
CA ASN A 52 3.74 -11.73 -9.92
C ASN A 52 4.85 -11.69 -8.84
N ASN A 53 4.54 -12.03 -7.58
CA ASN A 53 5.44 -11.86 -6.42
C ASN A 53 5.89 -10.40 -6.18
N ASP A 54 5.13 -9.42 -6.68
CA ASP A 54 5.36 -7.98 -6.55
C ASP A 54 4.49 -7.35 -5.45
N ASP A 55 4.02 -8.14 -4.49
CA ASP A 55 3.13 -7.67 -3.41
C ASP A 55 3.83 -6.85 -2.31
N GLY A 56 5.15 -6.66 -2.44
CA GLY A 56 5.99 -5.95 -1.50
C GLY A 56 6.35 -6.77 -0.27
N GLY A 57 6.45 -8.10 -0.40
CA GLY A 57 6.81 -9.01 0.70
C GLY A 57 5.63 -9.36 1.61
N ARG A 58 4.40 -9.11 1.15
CA ARG A 58 3.17 -9.39 1.92
C ARG A 58 2.74 -10.86 1.82
N SER A 59 3.18 -11.58 0.79
CA SER A 59 3.13 -13.03 0.69
C SER A 59 4.39 -13.61 1.31
N SER A 60 4.51 -13.52 2.62
CA SER A 60 5.47 -14.36 3.33
C SER A 60 4.83 -14.96 4.57
N THR A 61 4.52 -16.25 4.45
CA THR A 61 4.39 -17.26 5.50
C THR A 61 5.72 -17.44 6.25
N GLY A 62 6.29 -16.33 6.72
CA GLY A 62 7.52 -16.30 7.48
C GLY A 62 7.53 -15.02 8.29
N ASN A 63 7.17 -15.11 9.57
CA ASN A 63 7.60 -14.13 10.55
C ASN A 63 9.13 -14.17 10.59
N ILE A 64 9.81 -13.48 9.67
CA ILE A 64 11.24 -13.20 9.81
C ILE A 64 11.31 -12.19 10.94
N GLN A 65 11.49 -12.72 12.14
CA GLN A 65 11.63 -11.98 13.38
C GLN A 65 12.94 -11.20 13.30
N MET A 66 12.91 -10.06 12.60
CA MET A 66 14.01 -9.11 12.53
C MET A 66 14.16 -8.48 13.92
N THR A 67 14.97 -9.12 14.75
CA THR A 67 15.31 -8.59 16.07
C THR A 67 16.40 -7.55 15.88
N LEU A 68 16.09 -6.30 16.23
CA LEU A 68 17.08 -5.23 16.30
C LEU A 68 17.99 -5.53 17.49
N THR A 69 19.18 -6.08 17.23
CA THR A 69 20.21 -6.17 18.26
C THR A 69 20.89 -4.81 18.40
N PRO A 70 20.96 -4.23 19.62
CA PRO A 70 21.66 -2.98 19.82
C PRO A 70 23.15 -3.18 19.55
N LEU A 71 23.74 -2.28 18.77
CA LEU A 71 25.19 -2.19 18.61
C LEU A 71 25.78 -1.72 19.95
N ILE A 72 26.21 -2.66 20.78
CA ILE A 72 27.01 -2.33 21.97
C ILE A 72 28.39 -1.92 21.47
N GLU A 73 28.58 -0.62 21.33
CA GLU A 73 29.86 0.00 21.05
C GLU A 73 30.75 -0.22 22.29
N ASN A 74 31.66 -1.20 22.22
CA ASN A 74 32.69 -1.43 23.24
C ASN A 74 33.74 -0.31 23.19
N GLY A 75 33.32 0.90 23.54
CA GLY A 75 34.20 2.04 23.78
C GLY A 75 34.73 1.99 25.21
N ILE A 76 35.74 1.16 25.46
CA ILE A 76 36.55 1.25 26.68
C ILE A 76 37.28 2.61 26.65
N ARG A 77 36.74 3.61 27.34
CA ARG A 77 37.52 4.77 27.78
C ARG A 77 37.84 4.59 29.26
N LYS A 78 38.99 3.99 29.55
CA LYS A 78 39.62 4.12 30.87
C LYS A 78 40.16 5.54 30.99
N ARG A 79 39.80 6.21 32.09
CA ARG A 79 40.43 7.45 32.56
C ARG A 79 41.84 7.17 33.05
#